data_AF-A0A920MJY2-F1
#
_entry.id   AF-A0A920MJY2-F1
#
_cell.length_a   1.000
_cell.length_b   1.000
_cell.length_c   1.000
_cell.angle_alpha   90.00
_cell.angle_beta   90.00
_cell.angle_gamma   90.00
#
_symmetry.space_group_name_H-M   'P 1'
#
loop_
_entity.id
_entity.type
_entity.pdbx_description
1 polymer ?
#
loop_
_entity_poly.entity_id
_entity_poly.type
_entity_poly.pdbx_seq_one_letter_code
_entity_poly.pdbx_strand_id
1 'polypeptide(L)'
;MIQKLGFIAESDPSATETEVSLDEYYQQNLNNYTLPERYTFEQLYFERKANADEALTAIALGKSSRNFGEFSMLNSQYAFRSRQEIDTTFGSGFAEKFDRNKLDSWQGPYTRGFGISFGSNQATS
;
A
#
# COMPACT_ATOMS: atom_id res chain seq x y z
N MET A 1 -36.74 53.63 -22.65
CA MET A 1 -37.32 52.46 -23.33
C MET A 1 -36.47 51.25 -22.95
N ILE A 2 -37.06 50.22 -22.37
CA ILE A 2 -36.40 49.03 -21.80
C ILE A 2 -36.63 47.85 -22.75
N GLN A 3 -35.57 47.19 -23.22
CA GLN A 3 -35.66 45.94 -23.98
C GLN A 3 -35.53 44.76 -23.02
N LYS A 4 -36.61 43.97 -22.90
CA LYS A 4 -36.63 42.68 -22.20
C LYS A 4 -35.86 41.67 -23.04
N LEU A 5 -34.67 41.26 -22.60
CA LEU A 5 -34.04 40.04 -23.10
C LEU A 5 -34.81 38.84 -22.53
N GLY A 6 -35.54 38.15 -23.39
CA GLY A 6 -36.26 36.92 -23.05
C GLY A 6 -35.26 35.83 -22.71
N PHE A 7 -35.20 35.50 -21.42
CA PHE A 7 -34.64 34.26 -20.92
C PHE A 7 -35.64 33.14 -21.24
N ILE A 8 -35.29 32.20 -22.12
CA ILE A 8 -35.52 30.74 -22.00
C ILE A 8 -34.53 30.07 -22.97
N ALA A 9 -33.42 29.52 -22.45
CA ALA A 9 -32.68 28.49 -23.19
C ALA A 9 -33.46 27.19 -22.98
N GLU A 10 -34.21 26.82 -24.01
CA GLU A 10 -34.94 25.58 -24.13
C GLU A 10 -33.96 24.42 -23.91
N SER A 11 -34.13 23.71 -22.79
CA SER A 11 -33.31 22.55 -22.47
C SER A 11 -33.68 21.45 -23.46
N ASP A 12 -32.74 21.08 -24.34
CA ASP A 12 -32.86 19.97 -25.27
C ASP A 12 -33.29 18.70 -24.52
N PRO A 13 -34.47 18.09 -24.78
CA PRO A 13 -34.90 16.90 -24.06
C PRO A 13 -34.35 15.61 -24.67
N SER A 14 -33.17 15.63 -25.31
CA SER A 14 -32.65 14.48 -26.08
C SER A 14 -31.31 13.92 -25.62
N ALA A 15 -30.92 14.18 -24.37
CA ALA A 15 -30.07 13.22 -23.66
C ALA A 15 -30.97 12.46 -22.68
N THR A 16 -31.60 11.39 -23.13
CA THR A 16 -31.82 10.26 -22.21
C THR A 16 -30.43 9.74 -21.86
N GLU A 17 -29.73 10.45 -20.98
CA GLU A 17 -28.74 9.82 -20.11
C GLU A 17 -29.51 8.68 -19.47
N THR A 18 -29.13 7.44 -19.79
CA THR A 18 -29.66 6.28 -19.11
C THR A 18 -29.57 6.60 -17.62
N GLU A 19 -30.71 6.75 -16.94
CA GLU A 19 -30.74 6.96 -15.49
C GLU A 19 -30.15 5.71 -14.87
N VAL A 20 -28.82 5.69 -14.73
CA VAL A 20 -28.12 4.65 -13.99
C VAL A 20 -28.61 4.84 -12.56
N SER A 21 -29.26 3.81 -12.02
CA SER A 21 -29.77 3.91 -10.67
C SER A 21 -28.63 4.21 -9.70
N LEU A 22 -28.92 4.93 -8.61
CA LEU A 22 -27.93 5.21 -7.58
C LEU A 22 -27.26 3.92 -7.09
N ASP A 23 -28.02 2.83 -6.99
CA ASP A 23 -27.53 1.49 -6.69
C ASP A 23 -26.53 0.95 -7.72
N GLU A 24 -26.82 1.04 -9.02
CA GLU A 24 -25.90 0.60 -10.06
C GLU A 24 -24.61 1.44 -10.07
N TYR A 25 -24.72 2.76 -9.91
CA TYR A 25 -23.55 3.63 -9.82
C TYR A 25 -22.72 3.31 -8.57
N TYR A 26 -23.37 3.09 -7.43
CA TYR A 26 -22.73 2.71 -6.18
C TYR A 26 -21.98 1.37 -6.31
N GLN A 27 -22.62 0.35 -6.89
CA GLN A 27 -22.01 -0.96 -7.10
C GLN A 27 -20.82 -0.89 -8.06
N GLN A 28 -20.91 -0.08 -9.13
CA GLN A 28 -19.81 0.13 -10.08
C GLN A 28 -18.61 0.86 -9.44
N ASN A 29 -18.84 1.65 -8.39
CA ASN A 29 -17.82 2.48 -7.73
C ASN A 29 -17.46 1.99 -6.33
N LEU A 30 -17.87 0.78 -5.93
CA LEU A 30 -17.73 0.28 -4.55
C LEU A 30 -16.29 0.40 -4.03
N ASN A 31 -15.30 0.10 -4.87
CA ASN A 31 -13.86 0.19 -4.54
C ASN A 31 -13.41 1.62 -4.16
N ASN A 32 -14.08 2.66 -4.67
CA ASN A 32 -13.80 4.06 -4.33
C ASN A 32 -14.34 4.46 -2.95
N TYR A 33 -15.25 3.65 -2.39
CA TYR A 33 -15.88 3.87 -1.09
C TYR A 33 -15.38 2.91 -0.01
N THR A 34 -14.43 2.04 -0.33
CA THR A 34 -13.77 1.17 0.65
C THR A 34 -12.51 1.82 1.20
N LEU A 35 -12.24 1.62 2.50
CA LEU A 35 -10.95 1.98 3.07
C LEU A 35 -9.84 1.19 2.37
N PRO A 36 -8.89 1.86 1.70
CA PRO A 36 -7.83 1.16 1.00
C PRO A 36 -6.93 0.45 2.00
N GLU A 37 -6.40 -0.70 1.60
CA GLU A 37 -5.57 -1.55 2.45
C GLU A 37 -4.42 -0.77 3.10
N ARG A 38 -4.10 -1.16 4.34
CA ARG A 38 -3.08 -0.54 5.17
C ARG A 38 -2.15 -1.60 5.75
N TYR A 39 -0.87 -1.29 5.75
CA TYR A 39 0.20 -2.18 6.15
C TYR A 39 0.93 -1.59 7.36
N THR A 40 1.12 -2.41 8.37
CA THR A 40 2.01 -2.13 9.50
C THR A 40 3.07 -3.22 9.53
N PHE A 41 4.34 -2.82 9.47
CA PHE A 41 5.44 -3.77 9.38
C PHE A 41 6.75 -3.20 9.91
N GLU A 42 7.66 -4.09 10.26
CA GLU A 42 9.05 -3.77 10.56
C GLU A 42 9.96 -4.20 9.40
N GLN A 43 11.11 -3.54 9.21
CA GLN A 43 12.18 -3.97 8.31
C GLN A 43 13.52 -4.07 9.02
N LEU A 44 14.36 -5.01 8.58
CA LEU A 44 15.80 -4.98 8.84
C LEU A 44 16.54 -4.87 7.51
N TYR A 45 17.50 -3.96 7.46
CA TYR A 45 18.31 -3.66 6.29
C TYR A 45 19.67 -4.37 6.35
N PHE A 46 20.19 -4.78 5.19
CA PHE A 46 21.49 -5.42 5.02
C PHE A 46 22.11 -4.98 3.68
N GLU A 47 23.42 -4.73 3.68
CA GLU A 47 24.20 -4.47 2.47
C GLU A 47 24.44 -5.75 1.67
N ARG A 48 24.58 -6.89 2.36
CA ARG A 48 24.91 -8.18 1.74
C ARG A 48 23.83 -9.23 1.98
N LYS A 49 23.54 -10.00 0.93
CA LYS A 49 22.52 -11.06 1.00
C LYS A 49 22.86 -12.13 2.04
N ALA A 50 24.13 -12.50 2.13
CA ALA A 50 24.58 -13.51 3.09
C ALA A 50 24.24 -13.13 4.55
N ASN A 51 24.44 -11.85 4.92
CA ASN A 51 24.10 -11.36 6.25
C ASN A 51 22.58 -11.43 6.50
N ALA A 52 21.77 -11.10 5.48
CA ALA A 52 20.31 -11.18 5.57
C ALA A 52 19.81 -12.63 5.72
N ASP A 53 20.39 -13.57 4.97
CA ASP A 53 20.04 -15.00 5.03
C ASP A 53 20.42 -15.61 6.40
N GLU A 54 21.58 -15.25 6.94
CA GLU A 54 22.02 -15.67 8.28
C GLU A 54 21.08 -15.14 9.36
N ALA A 55 20.73 -13.86 9.29
CA ALA A 55 19.80 -13.23 10.22
C ALA A 55 18.41 -13.90 10.18
N LEU A 56 17.87 -14.17 8.98
CA LEU A 56 16.58 -14.85 8.83
C LEU A 56 16.60 -16.24 9.47
N THR A 57 17.68 -16.99 9.26
CA THR A 57 17.87 -18.32 9.86
C THR A 57 17.93 -18.22 11.39
N ALA A 58 18.71 -17.27 11.93
CA ALA A 58 18.84 -17.10 13.37
C ALA A 58 17.54 -16.67 14.05
N ILE A 59 16.76 -15.80 13.39
CA ILE A 59 15.44 -15.38 13.85
C ILE A 59 14.46 -16.56 13.85
N ALA A 60 14.47 -17.38 12.81
CA ALA A 60 13.65 -18.59 12.74
C ALA A 60 13.99 -19.60 13.87
N LEU A 61 15.23 -19.57 14.37
CA LEU A 61 15.68 -20.36 15.53
C LEU A 61 15.38 -19.69 16.89
N GLY A 62 14.64 -18.57 16.91
CA GLY A 62 14.20 -17.89 18.13
C GLY A 62 15.13 -16.80 18.64
N LYS A 63 16.15 -16.38 17.87
CA LYS A 63 16.92 -15.18 18.22
C LYS A 63 16.06 -13.93 18.03
N SER A 64 16.22 -12.96 18.93
CA SER A 64 15.53 -11.68 18.81
C SER A 64 15.95 -10.95 17.54
N SER A 65 14.98 -10.49 16.75
CA SER A 65 15.19 -9.70 15.54
C SER A 65 15.92 -8.39 15.79
N ARG A 66 15.76 -7.80 16.99
CA ARG A 66 16.44 -6.57 17.42
C ARG A 66 17.98 -6.67 17.38
N ASN A 67 18.53 -7.88 17.36
CA ASN A 67 19.97 -8.12 17.31
C ASN A 67 20.54 -8.09 15.89
N PHE A 68 19.70 -7.92 14.87
CA PHE A 68 20.08 -7.96 13.46
C PHE A 68 19.72 -6.66 12.75
N GLY A 69 20.20 -6.55 11.51
CA GLY A 69 20.04 -5.36 10.70
C GLY A 69 21.20 -4.39 10.86
N GLU A 70 21.45 -3.67 9.78
CA GLU A 70 22.49 -2.66 9.65
C GLU A 70 21.84 -1.27 9.61
N PHE A 71 22.63 -0.23 9.88
CA PHE A 71 22.14 1.14 9.81
C PHE A 71 21.69 1.49 8.39
N SER A 72 20.55 2.17 8.28
CA SER A 72 19.99 2.66 7.03
C SER A 72 19.37 4.04 7.24
N MET A 73 19.26 4.82 6.17
CA MET A 73 18.48 6.07 6.18
C MET A 73 16.97 5.82 6.24
N LEU A 74 16.53 4.59 5.97
CA LEU A 74 15.12 4.21 6.05
C LEU A 74 14.73 3.87 7.49
N ASN A 75 13.47 4.14 7.84
CA ASN A 75 12.91 3.74 9.12
C ASN A 75 12.90 2.21 9.25
N SER A 76 13.11 1.70 10.46
CA SER A 76 12.98 0.26 10.74
C SER A 76 11.52 -0.17 10.96
N GLN A 77 10.59 0.78 11.15
CA GLN A 77 9.18 0.50 11.43
C GLN A 77 8.27 1.43 10.63
N TYR A 78 7.16 0.87 10.15
CA TYR A 78 6.14 1.57 9.39
C TYR A 78 4.77 1.19 9.92
N ALA A 79 3.94 2.18 10.19
CA ALA A 79 2.56 1.99 10.61
C ALA A 79 1.62 2.57 9.55
N PHE A 80 0.53 1.84 9.31
CA PHE A 80 -0.64 2.29 8.55
C PHE A 80 -0.31 2.87 7.16
N ARG A 81 0.55 2.19 6.40
CA ARG A 81 0.96 2.61 5.05
C ARG A 81 0.10 2.02 3.97
N SER A 82 -0.23 2.81 2.96
CA SER A 82 -0.83 2.32 1.73
C SER A 82 0.18 1.57 0.87
N ARG A 83 -0.31 0.75 -0.07
CA ARG A 83 0.51 0.09 -1.10
C ARG A 83 1.40 1.09 -1.85
N GLN A 84 0.84 2.23 -2.25
CA GLN A 84 1.55 3.26 -2.99
C GLN A 84 2.71 3.89 -2.19
N GLU A 85 2.51 4.16 -0.89
CA GLU A 85 3.56 4.69 -0.02
C GLU A 85 4.71 3.68 0.15
N ILE A 86 4.38 2.40 0.28
CA ILE A 86 5.38 1.33 0.33
C ILE A 86 6.17 1.29 -0.98
N ASP A 87 5.49 1.24 -2.12
CA ASP A 87 6.16 1.14 -3.41
C ASP A 87 7.02 2.37 -3.74
N THR A 88 6.59 3.55 -3.29
CA THR A 88 7.39 4.79 -3.40
C THR A 88 8.68 4.71 -2.58
N THR A 89 8.64 4.07 -1.42
CA THR A 89 9.78 3.98 -0.50
C THR A 89 10.73 2.83 -0.86
N PHE A 90 10.17 1.69 -1.30
CA PHE A 90 10.90 0.43 -1.46
C PHE A 90 11.07 -0.03 -2.91
N GLY A 91 10.43 0.66 -3.86
CA GLY A 91 10.41 0.32 -5.27
C GLY A 91 9.07 -0.26 -5.71
N SER A 92 8.73 -0.07 -6.98
CA SER A 92 7.47 -0.54 -7.58
C SER A 92 7.24 -2.04 -7.34
N GLY A 93 6.03 -2.41 -6.91
CA GLY A 93 5.63 -3.80 -6.65
C GLY A 93 6.22 -4.40 -5.37
N PHE A 94 6.84 -3.61 -4.49
CA PHE A 94 7.39 -4.13 -3.24
C PHE A 94 6.30 -4.57 -2.27
N ALA A 95 5.20 -3.81 -2.18
CA ALA A 95 4.08 -4.13 -1.31
C ALA A 95 3.44 -5.51 -1.62
N GLU A 96 3.56 -5.99 -2.86
CA GLU A 96 3.02 -7.27 -3.29
C GLU A 96 3.84 -8.47 -2.81
N LYS A 97 5.09 -8.22 -2.37
CA LYS A 97 5.98 -9.28 -1.85
C LYS A 97 5.61 -9.73 -0.45
N PHE A 98 4.80 -8.96 0.25
CA PHE A 98 4.29 -9.31 1.57
C PHE A 98 3.20 -10.37 1.45
N ASP A 99 3.49 -11.58 1.93
CA ASP A 99 2.50 -12.62 2.17
C ASP A 99 1.66 -12.24 3.40
N ARG A 100 0.41 -11.87 3.15
CA ARG A 100 -0.51 -11.38 4.19
C ARG A 100 -1.06 -12.50 5.07
N ASN A 101 -0.90 -13.76 4.66
CA ASN A 101 -1.28 -14.91 5.50
C ASN A 101 -0.22 -15.21 6.56
N LYS A 102 0.94 -14.55 6.47
CA LYS A 102 2.11 -14.75 7.32
C LYS A 102 2.36 -13.53 8.21
N LEU A 103 1.39 -13.23 9.07
CA LEU A 103 1.55 -12.24 10.13
C LEU A 103 2.59 -12.71 11.15
N ASP A 104 3.24 -11.76 11.81
CA ASP A 104 4.22 -11.96 12.88
C ASP A 104 5.42 -12.84 12.47
N SER A 105 5.71 -12.87 11.17
CA SER A 105 6.84 -13.62 10.62
C SER A 105 7.65 -12.75 9.67
N TRP A 106 8.97 -12.92 9.75
CA TRP A 106 9.91 -12.24 8.88
C TRP A 106 9.92 -12.88 7.49
N GLN A 107 9.74 -12.06 6.46
CA GLN A 107 9.62 -12.49 5.08
C GLN A 107 10.69 -11.82 4.20
N GLY A 108 11.21 -12.55 3.21
CA GLY A 108 12.31 -12.11 2.35
C GLY A 108 13.46 -13.12 2.35
N PRO A 109 14.72 -12.69 2.10
CA PRO A 109 15.13 -11.31 1.85
C PRO A 109 14.70 -10.79 0.47
N TYR A 110 14.39 -9.50 0.41
CA TYR A 110 14.01 -8.77 -0.79
C TYR A 110 15.13 -7.85 -1.24
N THR A 111 15.64 -8.07 -2.45
CA THR A 111 16.63 -7.19 -3.08
C THR A 111 15.97 -5.91 -3.58
N ARG A 112 16.63 -4.77 -3.32
CA ARG A 112 16.26 -3.41 -3.76
C ARG A 112 17.49 -2.73 -4.38
N GLY A 113 17.28 -1.57 -5.01
CA GLY A 113 18.35 -0.81 -5.66
C GLY A 113 19.50 -0.37 -4.73
N PHE A 114 19.23 -0.20 -3.44
CA PHE A 114 20.21 0.27 -2.45
C PHE A 114 20.45 -0.74 -1.32
N GLY A 115 20.12 -2.03 -1.49
CA GLY A 115 20.42 -3.06 -0.51
C GLY A 115 19.32 -4.10 -0.37
N ILE A 116 19.35 -4.85 0.73
CA ILE A 116 18.53 -6.04 0.95
C ILE A 116 17.80 -5.91 2.27
N SER A 117 16.54 -6.33 2.32
CA SER A 117 15.78 -6.31 3.58
C SER A 117 14.75 -7.40 3.66
N PHE A 118 14.34 -7.74 4.86
CA PHE A 118 13.15 -8.53 5.11
C PHE A 118 12.11 -7.70 5.87
N GLY A 119 10.85 -8.10 5.79
CA GLY A 119 9.74 -7.41 6.44
C GLY A 119 8.89 -8.34 7.29
N SER A 120 8.46 -7.90 8.47
CA SER A 120 7.50 -8.63 9.31
C SER A 120 6.18 -7.89 9.35
N ASN A 121 5.12 -8.50 8.81
CA ASN A 121 3.77 -7.94 8.88
C ASN A 121 3.21 -8.06 10.29
N GLN A 122 2.56 -7.00 10.74
CA GLN A 122 1.86 -6.95 12.02
C GLN A 122 0.37 -6.83 11.75
N ALA A 123 -0.47 -7.45 12.57
CA ALA A 123 -1.90 -7.23 12.53
C ALA A 123 -2.19 -5.74 12.82
N THR A 124 -2.98 -5.08 11.96
CA THR A 124 -3.54 -3.77 12.30
C THR A 124 -4.53 -3.96 13.45
N SER A 125 -4.18 -3.44 14.64
CA SER A 125 -5.08 -3.35 15.81
C SER A 125 -6.13 -2.26 15.63
#